data_AF-A0A9X2M0U0-F1
#
_entry.id   AF-A0A9X2M0U0-F1
#
_cell.length_a   1.000
_cell.length_b   1.000
_cell.length_c   1.000
_cell.angle_alpha   90.00
_cell.angle_beta   90.00
_cell.angle_gamma   90.00
#
_symmetry.space_group_name_H-M   'P 1'
#
loop_
_entity.id
_entity.type
_entity.pdbx_description
1 polymer ?
#
loop_
_entity_poly.entity_id
_entity_poly.type
_entity_poly.pdbx_seq_one_letter_code
_entity_poly.pdbx_strand_id
1 'polypeptide(L)'
;MMKPTGEIVPCDFRLTLGRLTALACTSVIALTGCGSGDNDSETRKPTANAGLIPVTQACDGLFDEAIAKEAREPNGPSKVYPVKTEPTSHAAKALREESARRGAPEHLCTLTDKADGEELLAITVAWTPHSPPSARSVHYTTTTGPENAGRLLVTCDMDSGSGTQSGGGRSLEFDMRDYFTLSDHSHAKLLIASAKKVTSQLNCREDPEYPNPKDVAPPPDPRLR
;
A
#
# COMPACT_ATOMS: atom_id res chain seq x y z
N MET A 1 -49.07 -14.95 -26.67
CA MET A 1 -47.88 -14.17 -26.28
C MET A 1 -48.16 -13.66 -24.87
N MET A 2 -47.46 -13.97 -23.79
CA MET A 2 -46.09 -14.46 -23.54
C MET A 2 -46.11 -15.76 -22.71
N LYS A 3 -44.97 -16.47 -22.75
CA LYS A 3 -44.62 -17.68 -22.00
C LYS A 3 -43.84 -17.33 -20.70
N PRO A 4 -43.69 -18.30 -19.77
CA PRO A 4 -43.23 -18.15 -18.37
C PRO A 4 -41.68 -18.12 -18.28
N THR A 5 -40.97 -18.02 -17.14
CA THR A 5 -40.82 -19.05 -16.10
C THR A 5 -39.99 -18.48 -14.93
N GLY A 6 -40.52 -18.54 -13.70
CA GLY A 6 -39.72 -18.48 -12.48
C GLY A 6 -39.62 -19.91 -11.94
N GLU A 7 -38.46 -20.53 -12.08
CA GLU A 7 -38.20 -21.88 -11.58
C GLU A 7 -37.23 -21.78 -10.40
N ILE A 8 -37.78 -21.90 -9.20
CA ILE A 8 -37.01 -22.25 -8.01
C ILE A 8 -37.13 -23.76 -7.91
N VAL A 9 -36.04 -24.47 -8.23
CA VAL A 9 -35.93 -25.92 -8.04
C VAL A 9 -35.61 -26.16 -6.56
N PRO A 10 -36.48 -26.83 -5.79
CA PRO A 10 -36.10 -27.34 -4.49
C PRO A 10 -35.30 -28.63 -4.70
N CYS A 11 -34.04 -28.65 -4.27
CA CYS A 11 -33.35 -29.92 -4.12
C CYS A 11 -33.90 -30.64 -2.89
N ASP A 12 -34.67 -31.69 -3.16
CA ASP A 12 -35.08 -32.73 -2.22
C ASP A 12 -33.87 -33.29 -1.46
N PHE A 13 -33.75 -32.93 -0.17
CA PHE A 13 -33.04 -33.77 0.78
C PHE A 13 -34.06 -34.62 1.53
N ARG A 14 -34.26 -35.85 1.05
CA ARG A 14 -34.86 -36.92 1.84
C ARG A 14 -33.92 -37.26 3.00
N LEU A 15 -34.29 -36.84 4.20
CA LEU A 15 -33.81 -37.47 5.43
C LEU A 15 -35.00 -38.09 6.18
N THR A 16 -34.80 -39.34 6.50
CA THR A 16 -35.72 -40.31 7.05
C THR A 16 -36.24 -39.94 8.44
N LEU A 17 -37.50 -40.29 8.65
CA LEU A 17 -38.30 -40.27 9.88
C LEU A 17 -37.52 -40.78 11.11
N GLY A 18 -37.38 -39.93 12.13
CA GLY A 18 -36.78 -40.31 13.42
C GLY A 18 -37.13 -39.34 14.54
N ARG A 19 -38.25 -39.62 15.22
CA ARG A 19 -38.65 -39.15 16.57
C ARG A 19 -38.63 -37.63 16.85
N LEU A 20 -39.84 -37.09 16.93
CA LEU A 20 -40.20 -35.85 17.63
C LEU A 20 -39.76 -35.89 19.10
N THR A 21 -38.78 -35.07 19.46
CA THR A 21 -38.66 -34.49 20.80
C THR A 21 -38.82 -32.99 20.65
N ALA A 22 -39.94 -32.47 21.13
CA ALA A 22 -40.19 -31.05 21.27
C ALA A 22 -39.21 -30.47 22.30
N LEU A 23 -38.21 -29.73 21.83
CA LEU A 23 -37.54 -28.73 22.65
C LEU A 23 -37.97 -27.36 22.13
N ALA A 24 -38.76 -26.66 22.95
CA ALA A 24 -39.03 -25.25 22.78
C ALA A 24 -37.73 -24.48 23.01
N CYS A 25 -37.03 -24.13 21.94
CA CYS A 25 -35.97 -23.12 22.00
C CYS A 25 -36.62 -21.74 21.90
N THR A 26 -36.82 -21.09 23.05
CA THR A 26 -36.99 -19.64 23.13
C THR A 26 -35.69 -18.99 22.66
N SER A 27 -35.60 -18.72 21.36
CA SER A 27 -34.52 -17.92 20.79
C SER A 27 -34.74 -16.46 21.22
N VAL A 28 -34.07 -16.05 22.28
CA VAL A 28 -33.73 -14.64 22.48
C VAL A 28 -32.85 -14.27 21.29
N ILE A 29 -33.37 -13.43 20.39
CA ILE A 29 -32.53 -12.76 19.39
C ILE A 29 -31.68 -11.77 20.17
N ALA A 30 -30.56 -12.24 20.70
CA ALA A 30 -29.44 -11.35 20.99
C ALA A 30 -28.98 -10.86 19.62
N LEU A 31 -29.27 -9.60 19.32
CA LEU A 31 -28.47 -8.84 18.36
C LEU A 31 -27.05 -8.83 18.93
N THR A 32 -26.25 -9.84 18.64
CA THR A 32 -24.81 -9.65 18.59
C THR A 32 -24.62 -8.71 17.42
N GLY A 33 -24.68 -7.41 17.73
CA GLY A 33 -24.16 -6.38 16.87
C GLY A 33 -22.81 -6.88 16.42
N CYS A 34 -22.72 -7.13 15.11
CA CYS A 34 -21.47 -7.24 14.41
C CYS A 34 -20.77 -5.92 14.74
N GLY A 35 -19.92 -5.96 15.77
CA GLY A 35 -19.08 -4.85 16.11
C GLY A 35 -18.25 -4.63 14.87
N SER A 36 -18.61 -3.58 14.12
CA SER A 36 -17.63 -2.84 13.34
C SER A 36 -16.46 -2.67 14.28
N GLY A 37 -15.46 -3.51 14.09
CA GLY A 37 -14.13 -3.17 14.52
C GLY A 37 -13.85 -1.89 13.78
N ASP A 38 -13.97 -0.79 14.52
CA ASP A 38 -13.28 0.44 14.21
C ASP A 38 -11.82 0.02 14.05
N ASN A 39 -11.47 -0.36 12.82
CA ASN A 39 -10.15 -0.07 12.30
C ASN A 39 -10.13 1.45 12.22
N ASP A 40 -9.99 2.08 13.38
CA ASP A 40 -9.25 3.31 13.50
C ASP A 40 -7.93 3.00 12.80
N SER A 41 -7.87 3.29 11.50
CA SER A 41 -6.65 3.78 10.88
C SER A 41 -6.20 4.88 11.83
N GLU A 42 -5.33 4.53 12.76
CA GLU A 42 -4.75 5.46 13.71
C GLU A 42 -4.15 6.55 12.85
N THR A 43 -4.88 7.67 12.72
CA THR A 43 -4.42 8.82 11.96
C THR A 43 -3.22 9.32 12.74
N ARG A 44 -2.03 8.84 12.37
CA ARG A 44 -0.78 9.17 13.04
C ARG A 44 -0.66 10.68 12.99
N LYS A 45 -0.90 11.32 14.14
CA LYS A 45 -0.89 12.77 14.22
C LYS A 45 0.53 13.27 13.93
N PRO A 46 0.69 14.35 13.17
CA PRO A 46 1.99 14.96 12.96
C PRO A 46 2.63 15.30 14.30
N THR A 47 3.96 15.11 14.39
CA THR A 47 4.69 15.50 15.59
C THR A 47 4.60 17.02 15.73
N ALA A 48 3.93 17.48 16.79
CA ALA A 48 3.82 18.90 17.15
C ALA A 48 5.18 19.63 17.25
N ASN A 49 6.29 18.88 17.36
CA ASN A 49 7.65 19.39 17.48
C ASN A 49 8.53 19.29 16.22
N ALA A 50 8.05 18.72 15.10
CA ALA A 50 8.89 18.55 13.89
C ALA A 50 9.07 19.83 13.07
N GLY A 51 8.15 20.79 13.21
CA GLY A 51 8.17 22.03 12.43
C GLY A 51 8.04 21.81 10.93
N LEU A 52 7.98 22.92 10.18
CA LEU A 52 8.05 22.89 8.72
C LEU A 52 9.48 22.60 8.27
N ILE A 53 9.66 21.56 7.47
CA ILE A 53 10.95 21.26 6.83
C ILE A 53 10.89 21.52 5.31
N PRO A 54 12.01 21.85 4.66
CA PRO A 54 12.08 21.88 3.19
C PRO A 54 11.68 20.53 2.59
N VAL A 55 10.97 20.54 1.46
CA VAL A 55 10.56 19.31 0.74
C VAL A 55 11.76 18.39 0.46
N THR A 56 12.92 18.95 0.12
CA THR A 56 14.17 18.20 -0.13
C THR A 56 14.72 17.46 1.09
N GLN A 57 14.34 17.85 2.31
CA GLN A 57 14.73 17.15 3.54
C GLN A 57 13.69 16.11 3.99
N ALA A 58 12.51 16.12 3.37
CA ALA A 58 11.42 15.23 3.73
C ALA A 58 11.66 13.80 3.22
N CYS A 59 10.99 12.83 3.84
CA CYS A 59 11.09 11.41 3.49
C CYS A 59 12.54 10.90 3.44
N ASP A 60 13.37 11.27 4.42
CA ASP A 60 14.80 10.94 4.46
C ASP A 60 15.60 11.37 3.21
N GLY A 61 15.21 12.50 2.60
CA GLY A 61 15.92 13.07 1.45
C GLY A 61 15.63 12.39 0.11
N LEU A 62 14.49 11.72 -0.02
CA LEU A 62 14.07 11.10 -1.30
C LEU A 62 13.74 12.13 -2.40
N PHE A 63 13.39 13.35 -2.01
CA PHE A 63 13.09 14.44 -2.94
C PHE A 63 14.37 15.12 -3.43
N ASP A 64 14.78 14.81 -4.65
CA ASP A 64 15.80 15.60 -5.33
C ASP A 64 15.29 17.00 -5.72
N GLU A 65 16.21 17.88 -6.13
CA GLU A 65 15.87 19.27 -6.49
C GLU A 65 14.83 19.38 -7.61
N ALA A 66 14.82 18.43 -8.56
CA ALA A 66 13.86 18.45 -9.66
C ALA A 66 12.46 18.06 -9.18
N ILE A 67 12.36 17.02 -8.33
CA ILE A 67 11.08 16.61 -7.72
C ILE A 67 10.58 17.71 -6.78
N ALA A 68 11.47 18.29 -5.96
CA ALA A 68 11.10 19.38 -5.07
C ALA A 68 10.68 20.64 -5.83
N LYS A 69 11.25 20.90 -7.02
CA LYS A 69 10.77 21.96 -7.91
C LYS A 69 9.37 21.66 -8.44
N GLU A 70 9.14 20.44 -8.92
CA GLU A 70 7.83 20.01 -9.40
C GLU A 70 6.76 20.11 -8.31
N ALA A 71 7.05 19.66 -7.09
CA ALA A 71 6.16 19.76 -5.94
C ALA A 71 5.77 21.21 -5.57
N ARG A 72 6.57 22.20 -5.99
CA ARG A 72 6.30 23.63 -5.75
C ARG A 72 5.50 24.27 -6.87
N GLU A 73 5.51 23.68 -8.07
CA GLU A 73 4.87 24.28 -9.24
C GLU A 73 3.42 23.80 -9.38
N PRO A 74 2.48 24.68 -9.80
CA PRO A 74 2.62 26.13 -9.90
C PRO A 74 2.52 26.84 -8.54
N ASN A 75 1.85 26.24 -7.54
CA ASN A 75 1.54 26.87 -6.25
C ASN A 75 1.69 25.91 -5.06
N GLY A 76 2.45 24.84 -5.23
CA GLY A 76 2.68 23.86 -4.18
C GLY A 76 3.60 24.41 -3.08
N PRO A 77 3.58 23.83 -1.87
CA PRO A 77 4.31 24.37 -0.74
C PRO A 77 5.81 24.12 -0.84
N SER A 78 6.62 25.11 -0.45
CA SER A 78 8.09 24.97 -0.39
C SER A 78 8.58 24.23 0.87
N LYS A 79 7.71 24.09 1.87
CA LYS A 79 7.96 23.39 3.12
C LYS A 79 6.73 22.57 3.49
N VAL A 80 6.97 21.44 4.14
CA VAL A 80 5.94 20.45 4.47
C VAL A 80 6.05 20.03 5.92
N TYR A 81 4.97 19.48 6.46
CA TYR A 81 4.99 18.81 7.75
C TYR A 81 5.16 17.31 7.54
N PRO A 82 6.31 16.72 7.93
CA PRO A 82 6.44 15.29 7.91
C PRO A 82 5.59 14.72 9.05
N VAL A 83 4.68 13.82 8.72
CA VAL A 83 4.05 12.97 9.74
C VAL A 83 5.15 12.12 10.35
N LYS A 84 5.11 11.91 11.66
CA LYS A 84 6.05 11.00 12.31
C LYS A 84 5.82 9.60 11.76
N THR A 85 6.68 9.22 10.82
CA THR A 85 6.81 7.88 10.32
C THR A 85 7.99 7.25 11.03
N GLU A 86 7.85 5.99 11.38
CA GLU A 86 8.99 5.24 11.89
C GLU A 86 10.05 5.18 10.78
N PRO A 87 11.36 5.24 11.10
CA PRO A 87 12.40 5.25 10.09
C PRO A 87 12.31 3.99 9.20
N THR A 88 12.85 4.05 7.99
CA THR A 88 12.78 2.92 7.04
C THR A 88 13.29 1.59 7.65
N SER A 89 14.22 1.65 8.60
CA SER A 89 14.71 0.48 9.34
C SER A 89 13.65 -0.19 10.22
N HIS A 90 12.74 0.60 10.78
CA HIS A 90 11.59 0.08 11.50
C HIS A 90 10.61 -0.58 10.52
N ALA A 91 10.30 0.06 9.40
CA ALA A 91 9.43 -0.55 8.38
C ALA A 91 9.99 -1.88 7.87
N ALA A 92 11.31 -1.94 7.57
CA ALA A 92 11.96 -3.18 7.19
C ALA A 92 11.92 -4.24 8.31
N LYS A 93 12.07 -3.84 9.58
CA LYS A 93 11.92 -4.75 10.72
C LYS A 93 10.49 -5.28 10.82
N ALA A 94 9.48 -4.41 10.73
CA ALA A 94 8.06 -4.77 10.80
C ALA A 94 7.67 -5.71 9.65
N LEU A 95 8.16 -5.46 8.44
CA LEU A 95 7.98 -6.35 7.28
C LEU A 95 8.58 -7.75 7.47
N ARG A 96 9.55 -7.95 8.38
CA ARG A 96 10.05 -9.29 8.73
C ARG A 96 9.07 -10.05 9.64
N GLU A 97 8.21 -9.34 10.37
CA GLU A 97 7.24 -9.93 11.29
C GLU A 97 6.08 -10.61 10.55
N GLU A 98 5.49 -11.62 11.20
CA GLU A 98 4.40 -12.43 10.62
C GLU A 98 3.08 -11.66 10.45
N SER A 99 2.87 -10.60 11.21
CA SER A 99 1.73 -9.68 11.09
C SER A 99 1.75 -8.92 9.76
N ALA A 100 2.87 -8.30 9.40
CA ALA A 100 3.03 -7.58 8.14
C ALA A 100 2.93 -8.49 6.91
N ARG A 101 3.32 -9.76 7.07
CA ARG A 101 3.13 -10.82 6.06
C ARG A 101 1.67 -11.10 5.70
N ARG A 102 0.70 -10.59 6.48
CA ARG A 102 -0.74 -10.65 6.18
C ARG A 102 -1.26 -9.45 5.40
N GLY A 103 -0.37 -8.56 4.95
CA GLY A 103 -0.71 -7.45 4.04
C GLY A 103 -1.00 -6.12 4.72
N ALA A 104 -0.69 -5.96 6.02
CA ALA A 104 -0.75 -4.65 6.66
C ALA A 104 0.33 -3.73 6.07
N PRO A 105 -0.03 -2.55 5.54
CA PRO A 105 0.94 -1.63 4.96
C PRO A 105 1.74 -0.89 6.02
N GLU A 106 3.04 -0.72 5.77
CA GLU A 106 3.92 0.14 6.54
C GLU A 106 4.07 1.49 5.85
N HIS A 107 3.96 2.58 6.61
CA HIS A 107 4.17 3.93 6.09
C HIS A 107 5.67 4.24 6.04
N LEU A 108 6.16 4.54 4.84
CA LEU A 108 7.56 4.94 4.59
C LEU A 108 7.73 6.45 4.61
N CYS A 109 6.74 7.17 4.09
CA CYS A 109 6.67 8.61 4.20
C CYS A 109 5.23 9.08 4.14
N THR A 110 4.90 10.08 4.95
CA THR A 110 3.65 10.83 4.82
C THR A 110 3.95 12.31 5.07
N LEU A 111 3.51 13.16 4.16
CA LEU A 111 3.68 14.62 4.19
C LEU A 111 2.31 15.28 4.22
N THR A 112 2.16 16.33 5.03
CA THR A 112 0.95 17.14 5.12
C THR A 112 1.26 18.63 4.89
N ASP A 113 0.23 19.40 4.52
CA ASP A 113 0.34 20.85 4.30
C ASP A 113 0.51 21.65 5.60
N LYS A 114 -0.09 21.16 6.69
CA LYS A 114 0.02 21.67 8.06
C LYS A 114 0.07 20.54 9.10
N ALA A 115 0.30 20.89 10.37
CA ALA A 115 0.45 19.92 11.47
C ALA A 115 -0.81 19.09 11.78
N ASP A 116 -2.00 19.46 11.32
CA ASP A 116 -3.21 18.62 11.33
C ASP A 116 -3.89 18.79 9.96
N GLY A 117 -3.05 18.67 8.93
CA GLY A 117 -3.33 19.06 7.56
C GLY A 117 -3.86 17.94 6.69
N GLU A 118 -4.19 18.32 5.46
CA GLU A 118 -4.47 17.35 4.41
C GLU A 118 -3.18 16.66 3.99
N GLU A 119 -3.28 15.39 3.64
CA GLU A 119 -2.16 14.63 3.08
C GLU A 119 -1.78 15.22 1.72
N LEU A 120 -0.49 15.49 1.54
CA LEU A 120 0.08 15.92 0.27
C LEU A 120 0.72 14.76 -0.48
N LEU A 121 1.31 13.82 0.26
CA LEU A 121 1.91 12.62 -0.31
C LEU A 121 2.03 11.54 0.76
N ALA A 122 1.79 10.29 0.37
CA ALA A 122 2.15 9.13 1.17
C ALA A 122 2.78 8.05 0.31
N ILE A 123 3.80 7.40 0.85
CA ILE A 123 4.42 6.19 0.30
C ILE A 123 4.27 5.09 1.34
N THR A 124 3.65 3.99 0.95
CA THR A 124 3.48 2.80 1.79
C THR A 124 4.15 1.59 1.16
N VAL A 125 4.37 0.55 1.95
CA VAL A 125 4.85 -0.74 1.48
C VAL A 125 4.13 -1.88 2.18
N ALA A 126 3.74 -2.92 1.43
CA ALA A 126 3.13 -4.12 1.98
C ALA A 126 3.62 -5.38 1.27
N TRP A 127 3.52 -6.53 1.93
CA TRP A 127 3.63 -7.81 1.25
C TRP A 127 2.38 -8.07 0.40
N THR A 128 2.59 -8.52 -0.83
CA THR A 128 1.53 -8.85 -1.78
C THR A 128 1.75 -10.25 -2.37
N PRO A 129 0.67 -11.01 -2.68
CA PRO A 129 0.79 -12.30 -3.36
C PRO A 129 1.10 -12.15 -4.85
N HIS A 130 1.03 -10.92 -5.39
CA HIS A 130 1.32 -10.66 -6.79
C HIS A 130 2.83 -10.64 -7.04
N SER A 131 3.26 -11.17 -8.18
CA SER A 131 4.64 -11.04 -8.67
C SER A 131 4.70 -10.04 -9.82
N PRO A 132 5.84 -9.34 -10.01
CA PRO A 132 6.03 -8.54 -11.20
C PRO A 132 5.81 -9.39 -12.47
N PRO A 133 5.14 -8.84 -13.51
CA PRO A 133 4.99 -9.54 -14.78
C PRO A 133 6.35 -9.78 -15.46
N SER A 134 6.41 -10.78 -16.34
CA SER A 134 7.51 -11.01 -17.31
C SER A 134 8.90 -11.33 -16.73
N ALA A 135 8.99 -12.15 -15.68
CA ALA A 135 10.24 -12.59 -15.06
C ALA A 135 11.17 -11.44 -14.61
N ARG A 136 10.65 -10.21 -14.53
CA ARG A 136 11.37 -9.05 -14.01
C ARG A 136 11.33 -9.10 -12.49
N SER A 137 12.35 -8.55 -11.85
CA SER A 137 12.39 -8.37 -10.40
C SER A 137 11.62 -7.13 -9.95
N VAL A 138 11.36 -6.18 -10.86
CA VAL A 138 10.65 -4.93 -10.58
C VAL A 138 9.67 -4.58 -11.69
N HIS A 139 8.47 -4.12 -11.34
CA HIS A 139 7.49 -3.59 -12.27
C HIS A 139 6.85 -2.31 -11.74
N TYR A 140 6.98 -1.25 -12.53
CA TYR A 140 6.31 0.04 -12.27
C TYR A 140 4.99 0.10 -13.04
N THR A 141 3.96 0.61 -12.39
CA THR A 141 2.65 0.84 -12.99
C THR A 141 2.24 2.28 -12.70
N THR A 142 2.05 3.07 -13.77
CA THR A 142 1.34 4.35 -13.69
C THR A 142 -0.13 4.08 -13.41
N THR A 143 -0.69 4.85 -12.49
CA THR A 143 -2.10 4.79 -12.14
C THR A 143 -2.72 6.18 -12.28
N THR A 144 -4.06 6.26 -12.29
CA THR A 144 -4.77 7.52 -12.49
C THR A 144 -5.40 7.99 -11.19
N GLY A 145 -5.11 9.22 -10.80
CA GLY A 145 -5.72 9.89 -9.65
C GLY A 145 -4.81 9.93 -8.42
N PRO A 146 -5.09 10.83 -7.47
CA PRO A 146 -4.19 11.10 -6.35
C PRO A 146 -4.13 9.96 -5.33
N GLU A 147 -5.20 9.19 -5.17
CA GLU A 147 -5.29 8.05 -4.23
C GLU A 147 -4.47 6.83 -4.67
N ASN A 148 -4.12 6.77 -5.96
CA ASN A 148 -3.27 5.74 -6.54
C ASN A 148 -2.47 6.44 -7.63
N ALA A 149 -1.42 7.17 -7.24
CA ALA A 149 -0.63 7.97 -8.16
C ALA A 149 0.44 7.12 -8.88
N GLY A 150 1.01 6.14 -8.18
CA GLY A 150 1.92 5.18 -8.77
C GLY A 150 2.10 3.93 -7.91
N ARG A 151 2.48 2.84 -8.55
CA ARG A 151 2.75 1.56 -7.90
C ARG A 151 4.05 0.94 -8.38
N LEU A 152 4.79 0.32 -7.47
CA LEU A 152 5.98 -0.47 -7.77
C LEU A 152 5.89 -1.84 -7.10
N LEU A 153 5.89 -2.90 -7.90
CA LEU A 153 6.05 -4.27 -7.43
C LEU A 153 7.52 -4.67 -7.47
N VAL A 154 8.01 -5.27 -6.38
CA VAL A 154 9.40 -5.72 -6.24
C VAL A 154 9.43 -7.14 -5.70
N THR A 155 10.01 -8.05 -6.47
CA THR A 155 10.28 -9.42 -6.01
C THR A 155 11.26 -9.36 -4.84
N CYS A 156 10.88 -9.89 -3.69
CA CYS A 156 11.77 -10.03 -2.54
C CYS A 156 11.33 -11.25 -1.73
N ASP A 157 11.99 -12.39 -1.95
CA ASP A 157 11.79 -13.55 -1.08
C ASP A 157 12.76 -13.47 0.11
N MET A 158 12.30 -13.82 1.31
CA MET A 158 13.16 -13.90 2.50
C MET A 158 13.26 -15.34 2.91
N ASP A 159 14.48 -15.84 3.16
CA ASP A 159 14.69 -17.21 3.65
C ASP A 159 13.88 -17.46 4.93
N SER A 160 12.78 -18.19 4.78
CA SER A 160 11.99 -18.65 5.91
C SER A 160 12.67 -19.89 6.48
N GLY A 161 13.33 -19.73 7.62
CA GLY A 161 13.97 -20.85 8.32
C GLY A 161 13.02 -22.03 8.48
N SER A 162 13.37 -23.16 7.87
CA SER A 162 12.91 -24.53 8.16
C SER A 162 11.41 -24.72 8.45
N GLY A 163 10.51 -24.23 7.60
CA GLY A 163 9.09 -24.56 7.64
C GLY A 163 8.59 -24.96 6.26
N THR A 164 7.97 -26.14 6.15
CA THR A 164 7.34 -26.71 4.93
C THR A 164 6.14 -25.92 4.40
N GLN A 165 6.00 -24.64 4.72
CA GLN A 165 5.09 -23.76 4.03
C GLN A 165 5.81 -23.24 2.79
N SER A 166 5.46 -23.82 1.65
CA SER A 166 5.69 -23.24 0.33
C SER A 166 4.94 -21.91 0.27
N GLY A 167 5.50 -20.87 0.90
CA GLY A 167 5.01 -19.50 0.79
C GLY A 167 5.18 -19.09 -0.66
N GLY A 168 4.07 -19.02 -1.40
CA GLY A 168 4.08 -18.49 -2.75
C GLY A 168 4.85 -17.17 -2.77
N GLY A 169 5.72 -17.00 -3.76
CA GLY A 169 6.67 -15.88 -3.85
C GLY A 169 6.01 -14.57 -3.46
N ARG A 170 6.52 -13.95 -2.39
CA ARG A 170 5.98 -12.70 -1.89
C ARG A 170 6.74 -11.56 -2.54
N SER A 171 6.01 -10.59 -3.06
CA SER A 171 6.58 -9.34 -3.52
C SER A 171 6.23 -8.24 -2.55
N LEU A 172 7.02 -7.19 -2.58
CA LEU A 172 6.68 -5.93 -1.94
C LEU A 172 5.92 -5.08 -2.95
N GLU A 173 4.76 -4.59 -2.56
CA GLU A 173 4.03 -3.56 -3.28
C GLU A 173 4.29 -2.23 -2.58
N PHE A 174 4.84 -1.28 -3.32
CA PHE A 174 4.98 0.11 -2.89
C PHE A 174 3.91 0.92 -3.60
N ASP A 175 3.04 1.56 -2.83
CA ASP A 175 1.99 2.42 -3.36
C ASP A 175 2.27 3.88 -2.99
N MET A 176 1.91 4.77 -3.91
CA MET A 176 2.00 6.20 -3.72
C MET A 176 0.63 6.86 -3.81
N ARG A 177 0.35 7.71 -2.83
CA ARG A 177 -0.67 8.75 -2.92
C ARG A 177 0.02 10.09 -3.13
N ASP A 178 -0.50 10.90 -4.04
CA ASP A 178 0.12 12.17 -4.41
C ASP A 178 -0.91 13.24 -4.76
N TYR A 179 -0.92 14.30 -3.96
CA TYR A 179 -1.69 15.52 -4.17
C TYR A 179 -0.80 16.72 -4.50
N PHE A 180 0.53 16.53 -4.61
CA PHE A 180 1.41 17.52 -5.24
C PHE A 180 1.26 17.53 -6.76
N THR A 181 0.66 16.49 -7.34
CA THR A 181 0.52 16.30 -8.80
C THR A 181 1.86 16.18 -9.51
N LEU A 182 2.80 15.44 -8.90
CA LEU A 182 4.07 15.10 -9.51
C LEU A 182 3.85 14.28 -10.79
N SER A 183 4.82 14.37 -11.70
CA SER A 183 4.84 13.51 -12.89
C SER A 183 5.13 12.06 -12.55
N ASP A 184 4.69 11.15 -13.42
CA ASP A 184 5.03 9.73 -13.38
C ASP A 184 6.55 9.49 -13.26
N HIS A 185 7.37 10.35 -13.88
CA HIS A 185 8.81 10.27 -13.78
C HIS A 185 9.29 10.43 -12.33
N SER A 186 8.74 11.43 -11.63
CA SER A 186 9.02 11.68 -10.22
C SER A 186 8.44 10.59 -9.32
N HIS A 187 7.24 10.08 -9.61
CA HIS A 187 6.67 8.91 -8.90
C HIS A 187 7.59 7.70 -9.00
N ALA A 188 8.03 7.34 -10.21
CA ALA A 188 8.95 6.23 -10.44
C ALA A 188 10.27 6.41 -9.69
N LYS A 189 10.85 7.62 -9.68
CA LYS A 189 12.07 7.93 -8.91
C LYS A 189 11.88 7.70 -7.42
N LEU A 190 10.82 8.27 -6.84
CA LEU A 190 10.53 8.17 -5.41
C LEU A 190 10.26 6.73 -4.98
N LEU A 191 9.45 5.98 -5.74
CA LEU A 191 9.12 4.58 -5.45
C LEU A 191 10.35 3.67 -5.58
N ILE A 192 11.16 3.82 -6.64
CA ILE A 192 12.38 3.03 -6.83
C ILE A 192 13.39 3.31 -5.72
N ALA A 193 13.57 4.58 -5.34
CA ALA A 193 14.48 4.95 -4.27
C ALA A 193 14.01 4.43 -2.90
N SER A 194 12.71 4.52 -2.61
CA SER A 194 12.09 3.95 -1.41
C SER A 194 12.30 2.44 -1.35
N ALA A 195 12.06 1.76 -2.48
CA ALA A 195 12.20 0.32 -2.56
C ALA A 195 13.64 -0.14 -2.34
N LYS A 196 14.63 0.50 -2.97
CA LYS A 196 16.06 0.22 -2.73
C LYS A 196 16.42 0.33 -1.25
N LYS A 197 15.89 1.34 -0.56
CA LYS A 197 16.18 1.59 0.86
C LYS A 197 15.56 0.53 1.78
N VAL A 198 14.37 0.03 1.43
CA VAL A 198 13.69 -1.04 2.19
C VAL A 198 14.33 -2.40 1.92
N THR A 199 14.54 -2.77 0.65
CA THR A 199 15.05 -4.11 0.29
C THR A 199 16.49 -4.34 0.72
N SER A 200 17.33 -3.30 0.70
CA SER A 200 18.69 -3.36 1.28
C SER A 200 18.72 -3.68 2.78
N GLN A 201 17.59 -3.55 3.47
CA GLN A 201 17.44 -3.87 4.89
C GLN A 201 16.60 -5.13 5.14
N LEU A 202 15.96 -5.70 4.13
CA LEU A 202 15.15 -6.92 4.26
C LEU A 202 15.95 -8.21 4.04
N ASN A 203 17.16 -8.11 3.48
CA ASN A 203 17.99 -9.26 3.07
C ASN A 203 17.19 -10.20 2.16
N CYS A 204 16.68 -9.65 1.06
CA CYS A 204 16.05 -10.45 0.02
C CYS A 204 17.04 -11.51 -0.49
N ARG A 205 16.55 -12.71 -0.79
CA ARG A 205 17.35 -13.85 -1.25
C ARG A 205 18.09 -13.53 -2.55
N GLU A 206 17.43 -12.79 -3.44
CA GLU A 206 18.01 -12.23 -4.65
C GLU A 206 17.89 -10.71 -4.60
N ASP A 207 18.95 -10.02 -5.01
CA ASP A 207 18.95 -8.56 -5.09
C ASP A 207 18.07 -8.10 -6.26
N PRO A 208 17.04 -7.28 -6.03
CA PRO A 208 16.18 -6.82 -7.12
C PRO A 208 16.93 -5.89 -8.08
N GLU A 209 16.73 -6.11 -9.37
CA GLU A 209 17.26 -5.26 -10.43
C GLU A 209 16.30 -4.09 -10.69
N TYR A 210 16.68 -2.92 -10.19
CA TYR A 210 15.85 -1.72 -10.34
C TYR A 210 16.11 -1.03 -11.70
N PRO A 211 15.06 -0.78 -12.50
CA PRO A 211 15.21 -0.07 -13.76
C PRO A 211 15.63 1.39 -13.52
N ASN A 212 16.17 2.04 -14.56
CA ASN A 212 16.32 3.48 -14.54
C ASN A 212 14.91 4.11 -14.60
N PRO A 213 14.57 5.09 -13.75
CA PRO A 213 13.26 5.74 -13.77
C PRO A 213 12.85 6.25 -15.16
N LYS A 214 13.79 6.75 -15.96
CA LYS A 214 13.53 7.24 -17.33
C LYS A 214 13.04 6.14 -18.29
N ASP A 215 13.34 4.87 -18.02
CA ASP A 215 13.01 3.74 -18.88
C ASP A 215 11.58 3.23 -18.62
N VAL A 216 11.00 3.55 -17.46
CA VAL A 216 9.65 3.15 -17.07
C VAL A 216 8.66 4.32 -17.06
N ALA A 217 9.15 5.53 -16.81
CA ALA A 217 8.39 6.77 -16.87
C ALA A 217 9.34 7.87 -17.37
N PRO A 218 9.34 8.22 -18.67
CA PRO A 218 10.24 9.23 -19.19
C PRO A 218 9.94 10.62 -18.59
N PRO A 219 10.94 11.51 -18.48
CA PRO A 219 10.72 12.87 -18.00
C PRO A 219 9.64 13.61 -18.83
N PRO A 220 8.83 14.47 -18.21
CA PRO A 220 7.83 15.26 -18.92
C PRO A 220 8.49 16.15 -19.99
N ASP A 221 7.89 16.24 -21.18
CA ASP A 221 8.39 17.12 -22.25
C ASP A 221 8.31 18.58 -21.79
N PRO A 222 9.44 19.32 -21.72
CA PRO A 222 9.45 20.72 -21.31
C PRO A 222 8.56 21.63 -22.16
N ARG A 223 8.21 21.21 -23.38
CA ARG A 223 7.38 21.98 -24.32
C ARG A 223 5.88 21.83 -24.11
N LEU A 224 5.46 20.92 -23.22
CA LEU A 224 4.06 20.64 -22.91
C LEU A 224 3.62 21.19 -21.53
N ARG A 225 4.48 21.98 -20.88
CA ARG A 225 4.23 22.63 -19.58
C ARG A 225 3.82 24.09 -19.76
#